data_AF-A0A343W095-F1
#
_entry.id   AF-A0A343W095-F1
#
_cell.length_a   1.000
_cell.length_b   1.000
_cell.length_c   1.000
_cell.angle_alpha   90.00
_cell.angle_beta   90.00
_cell.angle_gamma   90.00
#
_symmetry.space_group_name_H-M   'P 1'
#
loop_
_entity.id
_entity.type
_entity.pdbx_description
1 polymer ?
#
loop_
_entity_poly.entity_id
_entity_poly.type
_entity_poly.pdbx_seq_one_letter_code
_entity_poly.pdbx_strand_id
1 'polypeptide(L)'
;LEADLGLHPSLLGYITLIQTLMLSLFSPVWGFLSDKYSRKWMLVFGTFLWGIATFFLAHVNVFTQILIFRAINGIALGSTGPISQSILADAAKNKALGFSFGLVQLSSCFGRLIGGVVTTTVALKSLGGIKGWRICFMVVGCISIMLSLFIALFVEEAPR
;
A
#
# COMPACT_ATOMS: atom_id res chain seq x y z
N LEU A 1 -18.53 4.70 4.07
CA LEU A 1 -17.75 5.24 5.21
C LEU A 1 -18.43 6.49 5.77
N GLU A 2 -18.73 7.50 4.93
CA GLU A 2 -19.46 8.72 5.32
C GLU A 2 -20.86 8.44 5.88
N ALA A 3 -21.71 7.75 5.10
CA ALA A 3 -23.10 7.45 5.47
C ALA A 3 -23.26 6.50 6.67
N ASP A 4 -22.16 5.97 7.18
CA ASP A 4 -22.14 4.75 7.96
C ASP A 4 -21.51 4.92 9.35
N LEU A 5 -20.67 5.94 9.50
CA LEU A 5 -20.09 6.41 10.75
C LEU A 5 -20.58 7.82 11.12
N GLY A 6 -21.46 8.43 10.33
CA GLY A 6 -21.94 9.80 10.55
C GLY A 6 -20.81 10.85 10.51
N LEU A 7 -19.73 10.56 9.79
CA LEU A 7 -18.51 11.37 9.81
C LEU A 7 -18.66 12.58 8.89
N HIS A 8 -18.43 13.77 9.45
CA HIS A 8 -18.32 15.01 8.70
C HIS A 8 -17.19 14.91 7.64
N PRO A 9 -17.32 15.47 6.42
CA PRO A 9 -16.34 15.34 5.33
C PRO A 9 -14.89 15.69 5.71
N SER A 10 -14.72 16.57 6.70
CA SER A 10 -13.42 16.94 7.28
C SER A 10 -12.66 15.76 7.91
N LEU A 11 -13.35 14.75 8.44
CA LEU A 11 -12.75 13.58 9.09
C LEU A 11 -12.07 12.63 8.12
N LEU A 12 -12.57 12.53 6.88
CA LEU A 12 -11.86 11.83 5.80
C LEU A 12 -10.58 12.56 5.39
N GLY A 13 -10.63 13.90 5.38
CA GLY A 13 -9.45 14.73 5.14
C GLY A 13 -8.34 14.49 6.17
N TYR A 14 -8.67 14.35 7.45
CA TYR A 14 -7.67 14.02 8.47
C TYR A 14 -7.03 12.64 8.28
N ILE A 15 -7.81 11.64 7.83
CA ILE A 15 -7.30 10.29 7.56
C ILE A 15 -6.30 10.30 6.38
N THR A 16 -6.60 11.00 5.30
CA THR A 16 -5.69 11.09 4.16
C THR A 16 -4.47 11.94 4.48
N LEU A 17 -4.65 12.99 5.28
CA LEU A 17 -3.57 13.86 5.73
C LEU A 17 -2.56 13.11 6.59
N ILE A 18 -2.99 12.38 7.64
CA ILE A 18 -2.06 11.63 8.50
C ILE A 18 -1.30 10.57 7.70
N GLN A 19 -1.98 9.89 6.77
CA GLN A 19 -1.35 8.89 5.90
C GLN A 19 -0.27 9.52 5.01
N THR A 20 -0.57 10.66 4.38
CA THR A 20 0.36 11.35 3.49
C THR A 20 1.52 11.98 4.26
N LEU A 21 1.26 12.50 5.46
CA LEU A 21 2.28 13.07 6.33
C LEU A 21 3.28 12.02 6.79
N MET A 22 2.78 10.85 7.22
CA MET A 22 3.63 9.71 7.58
C MET A 22 4.42 9.17 6.39
N LEU A 23 3.79 9.07 5.23
CA LEU A 23 4.46 8.73 3.98
C LEU A 23 5.62 9.70 3.70
N SER A 24 5.37 11.01 3.76
CA SER A 24 6.39 12.03 3.45
C SER A 24 7.53 12.04 4.47
N LEU A 25 7.23 11.81 5.76
CA LEU A 25 8.22 11.81 6.83
C LEU A 25 9.11 10.56 6.80
N PHE A 26 8.52 9.39 6.51
CA PHE A 26 9.24 8.12 6.52
C PHE A 26 9.84 7.73 5.18
N SER A 27 9.39 8.29 4.06
CA SER A 27 9.99 8.06 2.73
C SER A 27 11.52 8.24 2.71
N PRO A 28 12.12 9.34 3.21
CA PRO A 28 13.58 9.48 3.24
C PRO A 28 14.27 8.49 4.18
N VAL A 29 13.63 8.14 5.31
CA VAL A 29 14.15 7.13 6.25
C VAL A 29 14.25 5.77 5.55
N TRP A 30 13.20 5.38 4.84
CA TRP A 30 13.17 4.15 4.05
C TRP A 30 14.15 4.18 2.89
N GLY A 31 14.34 5.32 2.24
CA GLY A 31 15.35 5.51 1.19
C GLY A 31 16.76 5.20 1.71
N PHE A 32 17.16 5.85 2.80
CA PHE A 32 18.46 5.61 3.43
C PHE A 32 18.63 4.15 3.90
N LEU A 33 17.55 3.58 4.45
CA LEU A 33 17.58 2.20 4.91
C LEU A 33 17.67 1.22 3.72
N SER A 34 17.11 1.55 2.56
CA SER A 34 17.17 0.75 1.32
C SER A 34 18.54 0.68 0.68
N ASP A 35 19.36 1.70 0.89
CA ASP A 35 20.75 1.71 0.44
C ASP A 35 21.60 0.78 1.33
N LYS A 36 21.30 0.72 2.64
CA LYS A 36 22.09 -0.04 3.61
C LYS A 36 21.71 -1.51 3.73
N TYR A 37 20.43 -1.86 3.59
CA TYR A 37 19.93 -3.22 3.79
C TYR A 37 19.55 -3.94 2.49
N SER A 38 19.34 -5.25 2.59
CA SER A 38 18.80 -6.11 1.53
C SER A 38 17.45 -5.57 1.03
N ARG A 39 17.44 -5.08 -0.21
CA ARG A 39 16.27 -4.45 -0.86
C ARG A 39 15.09 -5.40 -0.93
N LYS A 40 15.35 -6.71 -1.13
CA LYS A 40 14.32 -7.75 -1.13
C LYS A 40 13.57 -7.75 0.20
N TRP A 41 14.29 -7.89 1.31
CA TRP A 41 13.70 -8.01 2.64
C TRP A 41 12.94 -6.75 3.03
N MET A 42 13.43 -5.57 2.66
CA MET A 42 12.70 -4.33 2.92
C MET A 42 11.39 -4.23 2.16
N LEU A 43 11.33 -4.72 0.92
CA LEU A 43 10.09 -4.75 0.15
C LEU A 43 9.10 -5.73 0.77
N VAL A 44 9.58 -6.90 1.20
CA VAL A 44 8.78 -7.91 1.91
C VAL A 44 8.20 -7.29 3.19
N PHE A 45 9.03 -6.67 4.05
CA PHE A 45 8.58 -6.03 5.28
C PHE A 45 7.57 -4.91 5.03
N GLY A 46 7.82 -4.03 4.05
CA GLY A 46 6.92 -2.94 3.70
C GLY A 46 5.56 -3.42 3.21
N THR A 47 5.55 -4.36 2.26
CA THR A 47 4.31 -4.94 1.72
C THR A 47 3.55 -5.77 2.75
N PHE A 48 4.26 -6.48 3.62
CA PHE A 48 3.67 -7.25 4.72
C PHE A 48 3.00 -6.34 5.74
N LEU A 49 3.71 -5.30 6.19
CA LEU A 49 3.19 -4.30 7.13
C LEU A 49 1.97 -3.59 6.55
N TRP A 50 2.01 -3.25 5.27
CA TRP A 50 0.89 -2.67 4.55
C TRP A 50 -0.33 -3.61 4.51
N GLY A 51 -0.11 -4.89 4.16
CA GLY A 51 -1.16 -5.89 4.11
C GLY A 51 -1.81 -6.15 5.47
N ILE A 52 -1.01 -6.31 6.53
CA ILE A 52 -1.51 -6.47 7.90
C ILE A 52 -2.31 -5.25 8.34
N ALA A 53 -1.76 -4.04 8.17
CA ALA A 53 -2.44 -2.83 8.58
C ALA A 53 -3.79 -2.67 7.86
N THR A 54 -3.85 -3.03 6.58
CA THR A 54 -5.08 -3.02 5.78
C THR A 54 -6.10 -4.08 6.24
N PHE A 55 -5.63 -5.28 6.57
CA PHE A 55 -6.47 -6.36 7.08
C PHE A 55 -7.09 -6.02 8.45
N PHE A 56 -6.30 -5.45 9.36
CA PHE A 56 -6.80 -4.98 10.66
C PHE A 56 -7.76 -3.80 10.49
N LEU A 57 -7.50 -2.89 9.54
CA LEU A 57 -8.38 -1.76 9.25
C LEU A 57 -9.82 -2.20 8.93
N ALA A 58 -10.01 -3.37 8.31
CA ALA A 58 -11.33 -3.92 7.99
C ALA A 58 -12.18 -4.27 9.24
N HIS A 59 -11.54 -4.55 10.37
CA HIS A 59 -12.20 -4.95 11.63
C HIS A 59 -12.44 -3.78 12.59
N VAL A 60 -11.84 -2.63 12.32
CA VAL A 60 -11.91 -1.47 13.22
C VAL A 60 -13.25 -0.75 13.09
N ASN A 61 -13.82 -0.41 14.25
CA ASN A 61 -15.04 0.39 14.37
C ASN A 61 -14.78 1.82 14.92
N VAL A 62 -13.58 2.08 15.48
CA VAL A 62 -13.25 3.31 16.19
C VAL A 62 -12.40 4.24 15.33
N PHE A 63 -12.78 5.51 15.22
CA PHE A 63 -12.08 6.51 14.39
C PHE A 63 -10.59 6.66 14.74
N THR A 64 -10.25 6.69 16.04
CA THR A 64 -8.86 6.80 16.50
C THR A 64 -8.00 5.61 16.04
N GLN A 65 -8.56 4.40 16.06
CA GLN A 65 -7.86 3.21 15.59
C GLN A 65 -7.66 3.26 14.06
N ILE A 66 -8.64 3.75 13.30
CA ILE A 66 -8.51 3.98 11.85
C ILE A 66 -7.33 4.91 11.56
N LEU A 67 -7.18 5.98 12.34
CA LEU A 67 -6.07 6.93 12.22
C LEU A 67 -4.71 6.27 12.46
N ILE A 68 -4.59 5.45 13.49
CA ILE A 68 -3.34 4.73 13.81
C ILE A 68 -2.97 3.76 12.68
N PHE A 69 -3.92 2.93 12.23
CA PHE A 69 -3.65 2.01 11.12
C PHE A 69 -3.36 2.73 9.80
N ARG A 70 -3.90 3.93 9.59
CA ARG A 70 -3.60 4.78 8.44
C ARG A 70 -2.23 5.43 8.51
N ALA A 71 -1.78 5.81 9.70
CA ALA A 71 -0.40 6.22 9.94
C ALA A 71 0.57 5.08 9.60
N ILE A 72 0.31 3.87 10.08
CA ILE A 72 1.10 2.66 9.77
C ILE A 72 1.11 2.39 8.25
N ASN A 73 -0.05 2.50 7.58
CA ASN A 73 -0.12 2.40 6.12
C ASN A 73 0.77 3.43 5.42
N GLY A 74 0.80 4.67 5.89
CA GLY A 74 1.67 5.72 5.36
C GLY A 74 3.16 5.37 5.49
N ILE A 75 3.56 4.87 6.66
CA ILE A 75 4.94 4.39 6.91
C ILE A 75 5.29 3.24 5.94
N ALA A 76 4.38 2.28 5.78
CA ALA A 76 4.59 1.13 4.90
C ALA A 76 4.69 1.54 3.43
N LEU A 77 3.82 2.44 2.95
CA LEU A 77 3.87 2.98 1.59
C LEU A 77 5.19 3.73 1.31
N GLY A 78 5.77 4.36 2.33
CA GLY A 78 7.05 5.07 2.23
C GLY A 78 8.20 4.17 1.81
N SER A 79 8.14 2.88 2.13
CA SER A 79 9.13 1.89 1.72
C SER A 79 9.07 1.55 0.23
N THR A 80 7.88 1.58 -0.37
CA THR A 80 7.66 1.01 -1.71
C THR A 80 8.30 1.85 -2.81
N GLY A 81 8.29 3.18 -2.66
CA GLY A 81 8.87 4.12 -3.62
C GLY A 81 10.37 3.89 -3.89
N PRO A 82 11.26 4.09 -2.90
CA PRO A 82 12.71 3.98 -3.10
C PRO A 82 13.13 2.56 -3.51
N ILE A 83 12.51 1.53 -2.94
CA ILE A 83 12.86 0.14 -3.25
C ILE A 83 12.45 -0.22 -4.69
N SER A 84 11.24 0.17 -5.12
CA SER A 84 10.80 -0.06 -6.50
C SER A 84 11.70 0.67 -7.49
N GLN A 85 12.13 1.90 -7.18
CA GLN A 85 13.04 2.65 -8.05
C GLN A 85 14.41 1.98 -8.14
N SER A 86 14.95 1.51 -7.00
CA SER A 86 16.26 0.85 -6.93
C SER A 86 16.28 -0.49 -7.66
N ILE A 87 15.25 -1.35 -7.50
CA ILE A 87 15.12 -2.62 -8.24
C ILE A 87 15.03 -2.37 -9.75
N LEU A 88 14.28 -1.34 -10.15
CA LEU A 88 14.11 -0.99 -11.56
C LEU A 88 15.40 -0.43 -12.16
N ALA A 89 16.17 0.32 -11.37
CA ALA A 89 17.48 0.84 -11.76
C ALA A 89 18.47 -0.30 -12.08
N ASP A 90 18.47 -1.36 -11.27
CA ASP A 90 19.34 -2.52 -11.48
C ASP A 90 18.85 -3.44 -12.60
N ALA A 91 17.53 -3.63 -12.72
CA ALA A 91 16.95 -4.53 -13.73
C ALA A 91 16.96 -3.94 -15.15
N ALA A 92 16.88 -2.62 -15.28
CA ALA A 92 16.86 -1.96 -16.57
C ALA A 92 18.30 -1.67 -17.05
N LYS A 93 18.72 -2.26 -18.17
CA LYS A 93 19.91 -1.77 -18.91
C LYS A 93 19.73 -0.27 -19.17
N ASN A 94 20.76 0.54 -18.89
CA ASN A 94 20.78 2.02 -18.95
C ASN A 94 20.00 2.69 -20.12
N LYS A 95 19.83 2.03 -21.26
CA LYS A 95 19.07 2.53 -22.42
C LYS A 95 17.54 2.44 -22.30
N ALA A 96 16.97 1.69 -21.35
CA ALA A 96 15.52 1.44 -21.24
C ALA A 96 14.90 1.87 -19.89
N LEU A 97 15.66 2.53 -19.01
CA LEU A 97 15.19 2.96 -17.68
C LEU A 97 13.88 3.75 -17.75
N GLY A 98 13.78 4.74 -18.65
CA GLY A 98 12.57 5.54 -18.81
C GLY A 98 11.35 4.72 -19.21
N PHE A 99 11.52 3.70 -20.06
CA PHE A 99 10.44 2.79 -20.46
C PHE A 99 9.99 1.91 -19.29
N SER A 100 10.94 1.37 -18.52
CA SER A 100 10.64 0.57 -17.33
C SER A 100 9.88 1.39 -16.29
N PHE A 101 10.29 2.63 -16.01
CA PHE A 101 9.55 3.54 -15.12
C PHE A 101 8.14 3.82 -15.64
N GLY A 102 8.01 4.03 -16.95
CA GLY A 102 6.71 4.18 -17.61
C GLY A 102 5.80 2.97 -17.40
N LEU A 103 6.33 1.75 -17.52
CA LEU A 103 5.58 0.51 -17.34
C LEU A 103 5.11 0.31 -15.88
N VAL A 104 5.96 0.64 -14.91
CA VAL A 104 5.61 0.60 -13.48
C VAL A 104 4.52 1.64 -13.16
N GLN A 105 4.64 2.86 -13.71
CA GLN A 105 3.62 3.87 -13.54
C GLN A 105 2.29 3.50 -14.21
N LEU A 106 2.36 2.89 -15.39
CA LEU A 106 1.18 2.36 -16.08
C LEU A 106 0.48 1.31 -15.21
N SER A 107 1.24 0.34 -14.69
CA SER A 107 0.73 -0.69 -13.78
C SER A 107 0.11 -0.08 -12.51
N SER A 108 0.73 0.96 -11.96
CA SER A 108 0.23 1.67 -10.78
C SER A 108 -1.06 2.47 -11.08
N CYS A 109 -1.18 3.05 -12.27
CA CYS A 109 -2.41 3.71 -12.73
C CYS A 109 -3.53 2.70 -12.95
N PHE A 110 -3.25 1.57 -13.60
CA PHE A 110 -4.22 0.49 -13.75
C PHE A 110 -4.69 -0.06 -12.41
N GLY A 111 -3.76 -0.30 -11.47
CA GLY A 111 -4.11 -0.74 -10.11
C GLY A 111 -5.01 0.27 -9.38
N ARG A 112 -4.74 1.57 -9.50
CA ARG A 112 -5.61 2.62 -8.94
C ARG A 112 -6.98 2.68 -9.58
N LEU A 113 -7.06 2.52 -10.91
CA LEU A 113 -8.33 2.49 -11.63
C LEU A 113 -9.17 1.28 -11.25
N ILE A 114 -8.60 0.08 -11.34
CA ILE A 114 -9.29 -1.17 -10.98
C ILE A 114 -9.68 -1.14 -9.51
N GLY A 115 -8.76 -0.74 -8.62
CA GLY A 115 -9.02 -0.59 -7.20
C GLY A 115 -10.15 0.41 -6.92
N GLY A 116 -10.16 1.55 -7.59
CA GLY A 116 -11.23 2.56 -7.47
C GLY A 116 -12.58 2.03 -7.95
N VAL A 117 -12.63 1.39 -9.11
CA VAL A 117 -13.87 0.83 -9.68
C VAL A 117 -14.40 -0.32 -8.84
N VAL A 118 -13.55 -1.27 -8.44
CA VAL A 118 -13.93 -2.40 -7.58
C VAL A 118 -14.37 -1.90 -6.22
N THR A 119 -13.63 -0.98 -5.60
CA THR A 119 -14.00 -0.44 -4.29
C THR A 119 -15.32 0.32 -4.36
N THR A 120 -15.57 1.11 -5.41
CA THR A 120 -16.85 1.84 -5.54
C THR A 120 -18.02 0.90 -5.81
N THR A 121 -17.91 -0.03 -6.76
CA THR A 121 -18.99 -0.98 -7.07
C THR A 121 -19.28 -1.97 -5.94
N VAL A 122 -18.26 -2.44 -5.22
CA VAL A 122 -18.42 -3.37 -4.10
C VAL A 122 -18.79 -2.63 -2.81
N ALA A 123 -18.28 -1.43 -2.54
CA ALA A 123 -18.67 -0.66 -1.35
C ALA A 123 -20.14 -0.22 -1.38
N LEU A 124 -20.72 -0.05 -2.56
CA LEU A 124 -22.14 0.26 -2.76
C LEU A 124 -23.07 -0.95 -2.57
N LYS A 125 -22.56 -2.18 -2.67
CA LYS A 125 -23.34 -3.41 -2.48
C LYS A 125 -23.11 -3.98 -1.07
N SER A 126 -24.18 -4.08 -0.29
CA SER A 126 -24.18 -4.86 0.95
C SER A 126 -24.36 -6.33 0.60
N LEU A 127 -23.29 -7.12 0.68
CA LEU A 127 -23.34 -8.58 0.54
C LEU A 127 -23.54 -9.17 1.93
N GLY A 128 -24.75 -9.71 2.19
CA GLY A 128 -25.02 -10.53 3.37
C GLY A 128 -24.93 -9.84 4.74
N GLY A 129 -25.21 -8.53 4.83
CA GLY A 129 -25.20 -7.79 6.11
C GLY A 129 -23.83 -7.25 6.54
N ILE A 130 -22.77 -7.54 5.79
CA ILE A 130 -21.43 -6.96 5.97
C ILE A 130 -21.22 -5.88 4.91
N LYS A 131 -20.77 -4.72 5.36
CA LYS A 131 -20.59 -3.55 4.50
C LYS A 131 -19.43 -3.79 3.53
N GLY A 132 -19.69 -3.66 2.23
CA GLY A 132 -18.75 -4.07 1.16
C GLY A 132 -17.37 -3.43 1.26
N TRP A 133 -17.26 -2.23 1.84
CA TRP A 133 -15.96 -1.57 2.07
C TRP A 133 -15.01 -2.38 2.98
N ARG A 134 -15.55 -3.15 3.95
CA ARG A 134 -14.73 -4.02 4.82
C ARG A 134 -14.19 -5.22 4.08
N ILE A 135 -15.03 -5.81 3.23
CA ILE A 135 -14.66 -6.95 2.38
C ILE A 135 -13.55 -6.52 1.43
N CYS A 136 -13.65 -5.32 0.83
CA CYS A 136 -12.57 -4.76 0.01
C CYS A 136 -11.25 -4.66 0.77
N PHE A 137 -11.24 -4.09 1.98
CA PHE A 137 -10.00 -3.98 2.76
C PHE A 137 -9.44 -5.34 3.19
N MET A 138 -10.31 -6.30 3.55
CA MET A 138 -9.88 -7.66 3.90
C MET A 138 -9.25 -8.37 2.71
N VAL A 139 -9.88 -8.32 1.53
CA VAL A 139 -9.37 -8.93 0.30
C VAL A 139 -8.06 -8.29 -0.13
N VAL A 140 -7.99 -6.95 -0.13
CA VAL A 140 -6.75 -6.24 -0.48
C VAL A 140 -5.63 -6.55 0.51
N GLY A 141 -5.92 -6.57 1.81
CA GLY A 141 -4.96 -6.96 2.84
C GLY A 141 -4.43 -8.38 2.63
N CYS A 142 -5.31 -9.35 2.37
CA CYS A 142 -4.91 -10.73 2.09
C CYS A 142 -4.05 -10.83 0.82
N ILE A 143 -4.45 -10.19 -0.28
CA ILE A 143 -3.67 -10.19 -1.53
C ILE A 143 -2.28 -9.61 -1.29
N SER A 144 -2.18 -8.50 -0.55
CA SER A 144 -0.89 -7.88 -0.23
C SER A 144 0.02 -8.78 0.62
N ILE A 145 -0.55 -9.49 1.60
CA ILE A 145 0.22 -10.46 2.41
C ILE A 145 0.68 -11.64 1.55
N MET A 146 -0.18 -12.18 0.68
CA MET A 146 0.19 -13.26 -0.23
C MET A 146 1.27 -12.81 -1.22
N LEU A 147 1.18 -11.58 -1.74
CA LEU A 147 2.20 -11.01 -2.61
C LEU A 147 3.53 -10.84 -1.87
N SER A 148 3.51 -10.36 -0.63
CA SER A 148 4.70 -10.25 0.21
C SER A 148 5.38 -11.62 0.41
N LEU A 149 4.60 -12.66 0.72
CA LEU A 149 5.11 -14.03 0.86
C LEU A 149 5.68 -14.56 -0.46
N PHE A 150 5.00 -14.29 -1.58
CA PHE A 150 5.48 -14.66 -2.92
C PHE A 150 6.83 -14.00 -3.23
N ILE A 151 6.98 -12.71 -2.93
CA ILE A 151 8.24 -11.98 -3.11
C ILE A 151 9.33 -12.56 -2.21
N ALA A 152 9.00 -12.91 -0.96
CA ALA A 152 9.95 -13.53 -0.05
C ALA A 152 10.50 -14.88 -0.58
N LEU A 153 9.64 -15.69 -1.19
CA LEU A 153 9.99 -17.03 -1.66
C LEU A 153 10.62 -17.07 -3.06
N PHE A 154 10.11 -16.27 -4.02
CA PHE A 154 10.47 -16.41 -5.44
C PHE A 154 11.46 -15.36 -5.95
N VAL A 155 11.54 -14.18 -5.32
CA VAL A 155 12.47 -13.15 -5.78
C VAL A 155 13.83 -13.45 -5.19
N GLU A 156 14.78 -13.86 -6.02
CA GLU A 156 16.15 -14.07 -5.59
C GLU A 156 16.89 -12.73 -5.58
N GLU A 157 17.68 -12.48 -4.52
CA GLU A 157 18.33 -11.19 -4.35
C GLU A 157 19.48 -11.11 -5.35
N ALA A 158 19.41 -10.17 -6.31
CA ALA A 158 20.49 -9.97 -7.26
C ALA A 158 21.76 -9.56 -6.49
N PRO A 159 22.91 -10.22 -6.75
CA PRO A 159 24.16 -9.84 -6.12
C PRO A 159 24.49 -8.39 -6.48
N ARG A 160 24.82 -7.59 -5.46
CA ARG A 160 25.23 -6.19 -5.60
C ARG A 160 26.52 -6.05 -6.40
#